data_AF-Q19RY7-F1
#
_entry.id   AF-Q19RY7-F1
#
_cell.length_a   1.000
_cell.length_b   1.000
_cell.length_c   1.000
_cell.angle_alpha   90.00
_cell.angle_beta   90.00
_cell.angle_gamma   90.00
#
_symmetry.space_group_name_H-M   'P 1'
#
loop_
_entity.id
_entity.type
_entity.pdbx_description
1 polymer ?
#
loop_
_entity_poly.entity_id
_entity_poly.type
_entity_poly.pdbx_seq_one_letter_code
_entity_poly.pdbx_strand_id
1 'polypeptide(L)'
;YILANPFYIGKIQFAKYKDWSEKRRKGLNDKPVIAEGKHSPIINQDLWDKVQMRKKQVSQKPQVHGKGTNLLTGIIHCPQCGAPMAASNTTNTLKDGTKKRIRYYSCSNFRNKGSKVCSANSVRANVIEDYVMKQILEIV
;
A
#
# COMPACT_ATOMS: atom_id res chain seq x y z
N TYR A 1 -6.23 7.11 -13.98
CA TYR A 1 -5.96 7.26 -15.43
C TYR A 1 -5.30 8.60 -15.73
N ILE A 2 -5.86 9.72 -15.27
CA ILE A 2 -5.34 11.09 -15.49
C ILE A 2 -3.86 11.25 -15.11
N LEU A 3 -3.48 10.88 -13.88
CA LEU A 3 -2.10 10.94 -13.38
C LEU A 3 -1.11 9.99 -14.08
N ALA A 4 -1.52 9.26 -15.12
CA ALA A 4 -0.66 8.32 -15.85
C ALA A 4 -0.77 8.49 -17.37
N ASN A 5 -1.58 9.45 -17.83
CA ASN A 5 -1.72 9.75 -19.24
C ASN A 5 -0.66 10.80 -19.69
N PRO A 6 0.30 10.43 -20.56
CA PRO A 6 1.33 11.35 -21.03
C PRO A 6 0.78 12.52 -21.88
N PHE A 7 -0.51 12.49 -22.25
CA PHE A 7 -1.20 13.63 -22.85
C PHE A 7 -1.08 14.91 -22.01
N TYR A 8 -1.04 14.83 -20.69
CA TYR A 8 -0.95 16.04 -19.86
C TYR A 8 0.42 16.71 -19.87
N ILE A 9 1.45 16.03 -20.37
CA ILE A 9 2.82 16.55 -20.52
C ILE A 9 3.20 16.85 -21.98
N GLY A 10 2.20 17.02 -22.87
CA GLY A 10 2.48 17.37 -24.26
C GLY A 10 2.70 16.17 -25.19
N LYS A 11 2.60 14.93 -24.70
CA LYS A 11 2.95 13.73 -25.47
C LYS A 11 1.71 12.91 -25.87
N ILE A 12 1.75 12.29 -27.05
CA ILE A 12 0.68 11.42 -27.56
C ILE A 12 1.10 9.95 -27.40
N GLN A 13 0.18 9.12 -26.92
CA GLN A 13 0.38 7.67 -26.78
C GLN A 13 -0.45 6.92 -27.82
N PHE A 14 0.20 6.04 -28.59
CA PHE A 14 -0.43 5.16 -29.57
C PHE A 14 -0.17 3.68 -29.25
N ALA A 15 -1.05 2.80 -29.74
CA ALA A 15 -0.96 1.35 -29.56
C ALA A 15 -0.84 0.89 -28.09
N LYS A 16 -1.62 1.51 -27.18
CA LYS A 16 -1.68 1.12 -25.76
C LYS A 16 -2.18 -0.31 -25.56
N TYR A 17 -3.07 -0.77 -26.41
CA TYR A 17 -3.59 -2.13 -26.42
C TYR A 17 -3.31 -2.79 -27.77
N LYS A 18 -2.90 -4.06 -27.75
CA LYS A 18 -2.74 -4.94 -28.91
C LYS A 18 -3.96 -5.87 -29.02
N ASP A 19 -4.25 -6.32 -30.23
CA ASP A 19 -5.32 -7.29 -30.54
C ASP A 19 -6.66 -6.90 -29.89
N TRP A 20 -7.07 -5.63 -30.02
CA TRP A 20 -8.23 -5.08 -29.31
C TRP A 20 -9.51 -5.89 -29.55
N SER A 21 -9.70 -6.38 -30.77
CA SER A 21 -10.85 -7.20 -31.17
C SER A 21 -11.01 -8.46 -30.31
N GLU A 22 -9.91 -9.10 -29.93
CA GLU A 22 -9.90 -10.36 -29.16
C GLU A 22 -9.70 -10.12 -27.66
N LYS A 23 -8.62 -9.40 -27.31
CA LYS A 23 -8.15 -9.29 -25.92
C LYS A 23 -8.70 -8.06 -25.20
N ARG A 24 -9.22 -7.08 -25.94
CA ARG A 24 -9.73 -5.80 -25.38
C ARG A 24 -8.71 -5.22 -24.38
N ARG A 25 -9.14 -4.93 -23.14
CA ARG A 25 -8.27 -4.40 -22.07
C ARG A 25 -7.23 -5.38 -21.54
N LYS A 26 -7.36 -6.68 -21.79
CA LYS A 26 -6.35 -7.69 -21.41
C LYS A 26 -5.13 -7.65 -22.32
N GLY A 27 -5.25 -7.09 -23.52
CA GLY A 27 -4.14 -6.95 -24.48
C GLY A 27 -3.28 -5.72 -24.20
N LEU A 28 -2.92 -5.45 -22.95
CA LEU A 28 -2.09 -4.27 -22.63
C LEU A 28 -0.71 -4.43 -23.31
N ASN A 29 -0.27 -3.39 -24.02
CA ASN A 29 1.02 -3.39 -24.68
C ASN A 29 2.11 -2.84 -23.73
N ASP A 30 3.17 -3.62 -23.51
CA ASP A 30 4.30 -3.21 -22.68
C ASP A 30 5.13 -2.07 -23.29
N LYS A 31 5.07 -1.92 -24.62
CA LYS A 31 5.84 -0.91 -25.38
C LYS A 31 4.92 -0.10 -26.29
N PRO A 32 4.08 0.80 -25.74
CA PRO A 32 3.30 1.72 -26.54
C PRO A 32 4.20 2.78 -27.18
N VAL A 33 3.82 3.26 -28.35
CA VAL A 33 4.55 4.35 -29.03
C VAL A 33 4.19 5.66 -28.35
N ILE A 34 5.21 6.42 -27.94
CA ILE A 34 5.04 7.75 -27.32
C ILE A 34 5.78 8.75 -28.20
N ALA A 35 5.10 9.79 -28.63
CA ALA A 35 5.65 10.86 -29.47
C ALA A 35 5.28 12.24 -28.92
N GLU A 36 6.03 13.27 -29.31
CA GLU A 36 5.69 14.65 -28.97
C GLU A 36 4.42 15.08 -29.71
N GLY A 37 3.48 15.68 -28.98
CA GLY A 37 2.25 16.24 -29.48
C GLY A 37 2.41 17.69 -29.92
N LYS A 38 1.45 18.19 -30.70
CA LYS A 38 1.40 19.60 -31.13
C LYS A 38 0.71 20.53 -30.13
N HIS A 39 0.11 19.97 -29.08
CA HIS A 39 -0.63 20.75 -28.10
C HIS A 39 0.28 21.21 -26.96
N SER A 40 -0.08 22.33 -26.34
CA SER A 40 0.62 22.79 -25.14
C SER A 40 0.45 21.78 -23.99
N PRO A 41 1.50 21.49 -23.21
CA PRO A 41 1.38 20.69 -21.99
C PRO A 41 0.51 21.42 -20.96
N ILE A 42 -0.28 20.64 -20.20
CA ILE A 42 -1.10 21.15 -19.09
C ILE A 42 -0.32 21.08 -17.78
N ILE A 43 0.57 20.11 -17.65
CA ILE A 43 1.38 19.83 -16.46
C ILE A 43 2.87 19.90 -16.83
N ASN A 44 3.67 20.55 -15.99
CA ASN A 44 5.12 20.62 -16.16
C ASN A 44 5.77 19.24 -15.98
N GLN A 45 6.85 18.99 -16.72
CA GLN A 45 7.59 17.73 -16.66
C GLN A 45 8.09 17.40 -15.25
N ASP A 46 8.64 18.37 -14.52
CA ASP A 46 9.12 18.18 -13.14
C ASP A 46 7.99 17.73 -12.17
N LEU A 47 6.81 18.35 -12.28
CA LEU A 47 5.65 17.97 -11.47
C LEU A 47 5.16 16.56 -11.83
N TRP A 48 5.16 16.24 -13.11
CA TRP A 48 4.81 14.91 -13.59
C TRP A 48 5.74 13.84 -13.03
N ASP A 49 7.05 14.07 -13.09
CA ASP A 49 8.06 13.12 -12.62
C ASP A 49 7.93 12.91 -11.10
N LYS A 50 7.73 13.97 -10.33
CA LYS A 50 7.41 13.90 -8.88
C LYS A 50 6.18 13.04 -8.61
N VAL A 51 5.12 13.20 -9.39
CA VAL A 51 3.89 12.39 -9.26
C VAL A 51 4.15 10.93 -9.62
N GLN A 52 4.87 10.63 -10.71
CA GLN A 52 5.19 9.25 -11.07
C GLN A 52 6.06 8.57 -10.00
N MET A 53 7.06 9.28 -9.46
CA MET A 53 7.89 8.77 -8.36
C MET A 53 7.04 8.45 -7.14
N ARG A 54 6.18 9.39 -6.70
CA ARG A 54 5.29 9.16 -5.55
C ARG A 54 4.35 7.99 -5.79
N LYS A 55 3.80 7.85 -7.00
CA LYS A 55 2.91 6.75 -7.37
C LYS A 55 3.64 5.40 -7.30
N LYS A 56 4.89 5.32 -7.77
CA LYS A 56 5.73 4.13 -7.66
C LYS A 56 5.96 3.76 -6.19
N GLN A 57 6.31 4.73 -5.34
CA GLN A 57 6.48 4.50 -3.91
C GLN A 57 5.19 4.02 -3.22
N VAL A 58 4.05 4.64 -3.53
CA VAL A 58 2.76 4.25 -2.93
C VAL A 58 2.32 2.86 -3.37
N SER A 59 2.61 2.45 -4.62
CA SER A 59 2.25 1.12 -5.12
C SER A 59 2.95 -0.04 -4.40
N GLN A 60 4.12 0.24 -3.80
CA GLN A 60 4.88 -0.74 -3.02
C GLN A 60 4.41 -0.83 -1.56
N LYS A 61 3.71 0.19 -1.07
CA LYS A 61 3.22 0.23 0.30
C LYS A 61 1.87 -0.50 0.38
N PRO A 62 1.59 -1.26 1.46
CA PRO A 62 0.28 -1.86 1.64
C PRO A 62 -0.80 -0.77 1.70
N GLN A 63 -1.93 -1.02 1.06
CA GLN A 63 -3.08 -0.12 1.10
C GLN A 63 -3.64 -0.04 2.52
N VAL A 64 -3.59 1.15 3.11
CA VAL A 64 -4.25 1.44 4.39
C VAL A 64 -5.63 2.02 4.06
N HIS A 65 -6.68 1.23 4.28
CA HIS A 65 -8.06 1.69 4.11
C HIS A 65 -8.55 2.39 5.38
N GLY A 66 -8.92 3.67 5.26
CA GLY A 66 -9.54 4.47 6.33
C GLY A 66 -8.56 5.17 7.28
N LYS A 67 -9.10 5.70 8.40
CA LYS A 67 -8.32 6.25 9.52
C LYS A 67 -7.69 5.09 10.31
N GLY A 68 -6.74 4.39 9.71
CA GLY A 68 -6.08 3.25 10.33
C GLY A 68 -5.46 3.66 11.67
N THR A 69 -5.91 3.06 12.77
CA THR A 69 -5.38 3.39 14.10
C THR A 69 -3.98 2.80 14.33
N ASN A 70 -3.60 1.81 13.55
CA ASN A 70 -2.38 1.03 13.73
C ASN A 70 -1.21 1.65 12.95
N LEU A 71 -0.35 2.37 13.67
CA LEU A 71 0.74 3.19 13.14
C LEU A 71 1.78 2.40 12.34
N LEU A 72 2.11 1.20 12.79
CA LEU A 72 3.21 0.39 12.26
C LEU A 72 2.78 -0.55 11.12
N THR A 73 1.56 -0.38 10.60
CA THR A 73 1.03 -1.20 9.51
C THR A 73 1.94 -1.09 8.29
N GLY A 74 2.46 -2.22 7.82
CA GLY A 74 3.39 -2.27 6.68
C GLY A 74 4.86 -2.01 7.00
N ILE A 75 5.20 -1.80 8.27
CA ILE A 75 6.59 -1.61 8.73
C ILE A 75 7.08 -2.85 9.49
N ILE A 76 6.27 -3.37 10.41
CA ILE A 76 6.65 -4.50 11.25
C ILE A 76 6.46 -5.85 10.55
N HIS A 77 7.40 -6.75 10.82
CA HIS A 77 7.46 -8.08 10.22
C HIS A 77 7.45 -9.16 11.30
N CYS A 78 6.91 -10.33 10.97
CA CYS A 78 6.85 -11.48 11.85
C CYS A 78 8.27 -12.04 12.06
N PRO A 79 8.74 -12.19 13.31
CA PRO A 79 10.10 -12.66 13.58
C PRO A 79 10.34 -14.11 13.15
N GLN A 80 9.27 -14.90 13.02
CA GLN A 80 9.38 -16.32 12.68
C GLN A 80 9.42 -16.60 11.17
N CYS A 81 8.56 -15.92 10.39
CA CYS A 81 8.41 -16.22 8.96
C CYS A 81 8.78 -15.05 8.04
N GLY A 82 9.21 -13.91 8.59
CA GLY A 82 9.56 -12.71 7.84
C GLY A 82 8.39 -12.02 7.14
N ALA A 83 7.18 -12.57 7.18
CA ALA A 83 6.01 -11.98 6.54
C ALA A 83 5.57 -10.69 7.26
N PRO A 84 4.96 -9.72 6.55
CA PRO A 84 4.45 -8.51 7.19
C PRO A 84 3.39 -8.83 8.24
N MET A 85 3.29 -8.01 9.28
CA MET A 85 2.22 -8.13 10.27
C MET A 85 1.02 -7.24 9.90
N ALA A 86 -0.19 -7.77 10.10
CA ALA A 86 -1.44 -7.08 9.82
C ALA A 86 -2.13 -6.67 11.11
N ALA A 87 -2.90 -5.59 11.07
CA ALA A 87 -3.73 -5.17 12.18
C ALA A 87 -4.80 -6.24 12.50
N SER A 88 -4.92 -6.58 13.77
CA SER A 88 -5.92 -7.50 14.32
C SER A 88 -6.57 -6.83 15.53
N ASN A 89 -7.89 -6.91 15.63
CA ASN A 89 -8.63 -6.24 16.70
C ASN A 89 -9.56 -7.24 17.38
N THR A 90 -9.61 -7.20 18.71
CA THR A 90 -10.55 -7.99 19.52
C THR A 90 -11.33 -7.03 20.41
N THR A 91 -12.64 -7.22 20.50
CA THR A 91 -13.48 -6.43 21.41
C THR A 91 -13.98 -7.34 22.51
N ASN A 92 -13.59 -7.06 23.74
CA ASN A 92 -14.03 -7.79 24.93
C ASN A 92 -15.13 -7.01 25.64
N THR A 93 -16.14 -7.71 26.13
CA THR A 93 -17.15 -7.14 27.03
C THR A 93 -16.72 -7.38 28.47
N LEU A 94 -16.63 -6.32 29.27
CA LEU A 94 -16.30 -6.40 30.70
C LEU A 94 -17.53 -6.80 31.52
N LYS A 95 -17.30 -7.14 32.81
CA LYS A 95 -18.37 -7.54 33.74
C LYS A 95 -19.43 -6.45 33.94
N ASP A 96 -19.05 -5.19 33.78
CA ASP A 96 -19.92 -4.01 33.85
C ASP A 96 -20.69 -3.71 32.54
N GLY A 97 -20.54 -4.57 31.52
CA GLY A 97 -21.15 -4.41 30.20
C GLY A 97 -20.36 -3.49 29.25
N THR A 98 -19.26 -2.87 29.69
CA THR A 98 -18.46 -1.99 28.84
C THR A 98 -17.68 -2.77 27.78
N LYS A 99 -17.58 -2.23 26.56
CA LYS A 99 -16.82 -2.85 25.47
C LYS A 99 -15.42 -2.27 25.38
N LYS A 100 -14.40 -3.09 25.60
CA LYS A 100 -12.99 -2.73 25.46
C LYS A 100 -12.41 -3.30 24.19
N ARG A 101 -12.04 -2.41 23.27
CA ARG A 101 -11.31 -2.77 22.03
C ARG A 101 -9.82 -2.89 22.32
N ILE A 102 -9.24 -4.03 21.99
CA ILE A 102 -7.81 -4.30 22.09
C ILE A 102 -7.26 -4.46 20.67
N ARG A 103 -6.15 -3.76 20.41
CA ARG A 103 -5.49 -3.73 19.11
C ARG A 103 -4.22 -4.55 19.16
N TYR A 104 -4.00 -5.31 18.10
CA TYR A 104 -2.84 -6.18 17.93
C TYR A 104 -2.27 -6.01 16.53
N TYR A 105 -1.01 -6.39 16.40
CA TYR A 105 -0.42 -6.78 15.14
C TYR A 105 -0.22 -8.28 15.16
N SER A 106 -0.63 -8.97 14.10
CA SER A 106 -0.53 -10.43 13.97
C SER A 106 0.08 -10.80 12.63
N CYS A 107 0.78 -11.93 12.58
CA CYS A 107 1.39 -12.44 11.35
C CYS A 107 0.36 -12.59 10.21
N SER A 108 0.62 -11.96 9.06
CA SER A 108 -0.28 -12.03 7.90
C SER A 108 -0.36 -13.43 7.31
N ASN A 109 0.74 -14.18 7.27
CA ASN A 109 0.76 -15.56 6.77
C ASN A 109 -0.11 -16.48 7.63
N PHE A 110 -0.03 -16.38 8.96
CA PHE A 110 -0.93 -17.13 9.83
C PHE A 110 -2.39 -16.76 9.59
N ARG A 111 -2.68 -15.45 9.47
CA ARG A 111 -4.06 -14.98 9.29
C ARG A 111 -4.66 -15.41 7.95
N ASN A 112 -3.86 -15.47 6.89
CA ASN A 112 -4.32 -15.78 5.54
C ASN A 112 -4.23 -17.29 5.20
N LYS A 113 -3.25 -18.00 5.76
CA LYS A 113 -2.93 -19.40 5.42
C LYS A 113 -3.04 -20.38 6.59
N GLY A 114 -3.31 -19.87 7.80
CA GLY A 114 -3.52 -20.67 9.01
C GLY A 114 -2.24 -21.10 9.74
N SER A 115 -2.44 -21.87 10.82
CA SER A 115 -1.40 -22.38 11.71
C SER A 115 -0.39 -23.31 11.05
N LYS A 116 -0.73 -23.87 9.88
CA LYS A 116 0.18 -24.73 9.10
C LYS A 116 1.40 -23.99 8.57
N VAL A 117 1.31 -22.66 8.37
CA VAL A 117 2.39 -21.85 7.77
C VAL A 117 3.18 -21.07 8.82
N CYS A 118 2.49 -20.52 9.82
CA CYS A 118 3.10 -19.76 10.90
C CYS A 118 2.13 -19.71 12.10
N SER A 119 2.54 -19.19 13.24
CA SER A 119 1.65 -18.87 14.37
C SER A 119 1.21 -17.41 14.32
N ALA A 120 0.25 -17.03 15.18
CA ALA A 120 -0.29 -15.67 15.22
C ALA A 120 0.80 -14.62 15.52
N ASN A 121 1.78 -14.95 16.36
CA ASN A 121 2.85 -14.06 16.82
C ASN A 121 2.33 -12.65 17.14
N SER A 122 1.19 -12.61 17.84
CA SER A 122 0.45 -11.36 18.05
C SER A 122 1.12 -10.51 19.11
N VAL A 123 1.39 -9.24 18.79
CA VAL A 123 1.87 -8.23 19.74
C VAL A 123 0.82 -7.15 19.94
N ARG A 124 0.63 -6.68 21.19
CA ARG A 124 -0.29 -5.57 21.48
C ARG A 124 0.20 -4.31 20.78
N ALA A 125 -0.68 -3.66 20.02
CA ALA A 125 -0.32 -2.50 19.20
C ALA A 125 0.26 -1.38 20.05
N ASN A 126 -0.37 -1.08 21.19
CA ASN A 126 0.04 -0.03 22.11
C ASN A 126 1.48 -0.24 22.60
N VAL A 127 1.85 -1.47 22.96
CA VAL A 127 3.17 -1.78 23.51
C VAL A 127 4.27 -1.57 22.47
N ILE A 128 4.06 -2.10 21.26
CA ILE A 128 5.06 -1.98 20.20
C ILE A 128 5.11 -0.56 19.61
N GLU A 129 3.96 0.12 19.52
CA GLU A 129 3.89 1.52 19.09
C GLU A 129 4.64 2.43 20.07
N ASP A 130 4.39 2.31 21.37
CA ASP A 130 5.08 3.09 22.39
C ASP A 130 6.59 2.83 22.38
N TYR A 131 7.01 1.57 22.23
CA TYR A 131 8.42 1.20 22.12
C TYR A 131 9.08 1.85 20.91
N VAL A 132 8.49 1.71 19.72
CA VAL A 132 9.04 2.28 18.49
C VAL A 132 9.10 3.81 18.56
N MET A 133 8.07 4.45 19.11
CA MET A 133 8.07 5.92 19.27
C MET A 133 9.17 6.40 20.20
N LYS A 134 9.42 5.71 21.32
CA LYS A 134 10.52 6.06 22.23
C LYS A 134 11.87 5.94 21.53
N GLN A 135 12.10 4.85 20.79
CA GLN A 135 13.35 4.63 20.06
C GLN A 135 13.56 5.68 18.95
N ILE A 136 12.50 6.12 18.28
CA ILE A 136 12.60 7.21 17.29
C ILE A 136 13.03 8.53 17.96
N LEU A 137 12.48 8.84 19.14
CA LEU A 137 12.81 10.06 19.88
C LEU A 137 14.24 10.07 20.44
N GLU A 138 14.86 8.91 20.64
CA GLU A 138 16.26 8.81 21.09
C GLU A 138 17.27 9.03 19.95
N ILE A 139 16.85 8.84 18.70
CA ILE A 139 17.71 8.97 17.50
C ILE A 139 17.72 10.40 16.95
N VAL A 140 16.71 11.21 17.29
CA VAL A 140 16.57 12.61 16.88
C VAL A 140 17.21 13.53 17.91
#